data_AF-A0A958RPI2-F1
#
_entry.id   AF-A0A958RPI2-F1
#
_cell.length_a   1.000
_cell.length_b   1.000
_cell.length_c   1.000
_cell.angle_alpha   90.00
_cell.angle_beta   90.00
_cell.angle_gamma   90.00
#
_symmetry.space_group_name_H-M   'P 1'
#
loop_
_entity.id
_entity.type
_entity.pdbx_description
1 polymer ?
#
loop_
_entity_poly.entity_id
_entity_poly.type
_entity_poly.pdbx_seq_one_letter_code
_entity_poly.pdbx_strand_id
1 'polypeptide(L)'
;MNKSVKLNNLLLIWLLAVGCKPIGEVYQNAEATKVQNENSTINSNNETYSTTSIELGLKEFTSGKSIKQALSDLPRGLDSIEKLCSGPDRDDNLYLAFCMRNSKPTNITSLYSSLFLFTESFTACTAHSVSLVRNDTSVLNPRCIRYSGTSNSSQAIAVGYQRDDKTILEVAARDPQTNELNFYLIDYDLPCETTAQGCKARDYYLEEAEKNWQNLSIYTEQDLKNTTLDCLMCHQPGGPGTEKRLIMAQAEAPWTHWFDRETDCGKTLFNDFFKAHQGETRYAGTTLTNIRNTSAANFEFFVNNNGFQGKTFGNNFFDSFHIEREILNNGGDPLTSSRDNTSPTWSETYKNRNHMLFLDTFGGVHMPYKNCRQSDSTKLESYQNKMINIIQKRSTEDLPHLSTVNLSSEDDLRERGLMAPKDFSGNALLRRACMACHNSNLDQTLTRANFNAEDLEKNSLLSIAQAIRRLQMKSDDLQLMPPQNYIHLTDQERHELVKYLNEVGKKLQKEN
;
A
#
# COMPACT_ATOMS: atom_id res chain seq x y z
N MET A 1 -57.23 0.15 -32.75
CA MET A 1 -57.11 0.97 -31.53
C MET A 1 -55.63 1.07 -31.17
N ASN A 2 -54.92 2.01 -31.79
CA ASN A 2 -53.50 2.29 -31.58
C ASN A 2 -53.38 3.58 -30.77
N LYS A 3 -52.71 3.54 -29.61
CA LYS A 3 -52.33 4.75 -28.88
C LYS A 3 -50.88 5.09 -29.19
N SER A 4 -50.74 6.07 -30.07
CA SER A 4 -49.54 6.90 -30.27
C SER A 4 -49.43 7.88 -29.09
N VAL A 5 -48.24 7.96 -28.48
CA VAL A 5 -47.88 9.04 -27.55
C VAL A 5 -46.98 10.02 -28.31
N LYS A 6 -47.42 11.27 -28.26
CA LYS A 6 -46.88 12.44 -28.96
C LYS A 6 -45.52 12.86 -28.40
N LEU A 7 -44.56 13.11 -29.30
CA LEU A 7 -43.46 14.05 -29.08
C LEU A 7 -43.88 15.44 -29.59
N ASN A 8 -43.62 16.45 -28.77
CA ASN A 8 -43.60 17.89 -29.06
C ASN A 8 -42.92 18.54 -27.84
N ASN A 9 -42.11 19.59 -27.86
CA ASN A 9 -41.27 20.28 -28.85
C ASN A 9 -40.64 21.47 -28.06
N LEU A 10 -39.41 21.89 -28.42
CA LEU A 10 -38.86 23.27 -28.28
C LEU A 10 -38.66 23.97 -26.91
N LEU A 11 -37.41 24.38 -26.61
CA LEU A 11 -36.89 25.78 -26.43
C LEU A 11 -35.43 25.72 -25.87
N LEU A 12 -34.38 26.20 -26.55
CA LEU A 12 -33.86 27.57 -26.69
C LEU A 12 -33.11 28.14 -25.45
N ILE A 13 -31.77 28.16 -25.57
CA ILE A 13 -30.77 29.18 -25.18
C ILE A 13 -31.07 30.11 -23.98
N TRP A 14 -30.20 30.10 -22.96
CA TRP A 14 -29.71 31.31 -22.26
C TRP A 14 -28.24 31.13 -21.79
N LEU A 15 -27.45 32.19 -22.01
CA LEU A 15 -26.04 32.42 -21.65
C LEU A 15 -25.98 33.24 -20.34
N LEU A 16 -24.90 33.10 -19.56
CA LEU A 16 -24.22 34.08 -18.66
C LEU A 16 -23.21 33.27 -17.79
N ALA A 17 -21.90 33.18 -18.10
CA ALA A 17 -20.81 34.17 -18.01
C ALA A 17 -20.42 34.60 -16.58
N VAL A 18 -19.36 33.99 -16.01
CA VAL A 18 -18.26 34.54 -15.16
C VAL A 18 -17.23 33.37 -15.08
N GLY A 19 -15.94 33.40 -15.38
CA GLY A 19 -14.93 34.44 -15.59
C GLY A 19 -13.58 33.70 -15.59
N CYS A 20 -13.03 33.40 -16.77
CA CYS A 20 -11.70 32.81 -16.90
C CYS A 20 -10.63 33.89 -16.69
N LYS A 21 -9.73 33.68 -15.74
CA LYS A 21 -8.48 34.45 -15.60
C LYS A 21 -7.39 33.80 -16.48
N PRO A 22 -6.62 34.57 -17.26
CA PRO A 22 -5.50 34.04 -18.02
C PRO A 22 -4.29 33.87 -17.09
N ILE A 23 -3.64 32.70 -17.15
CA ILE A 23 -2.27 32.53 -16.64
C ILE A 23 -1.35 33.01 -17.75
N GLY A 24 -0.70 34.14 -17.50
CA GLY A 24 0.32 34.72 -18.35
C GLY A 24 1.58 33.86 -18.37
N GLU A 25 2.20 33.87 -19.54
CA GLU A 25 3.53 33.35 -19.86
C GLU A 25 4.62 33.91 -18.94
N VAL A 26 5.71 33.14 -18.77
CA VAL A 26 7.10 33.50 -19.14
C VAL A 26 8.03 32.52 -18.41
N TYR A 27 8.70 31.64 -19.16
CA TYR A 27 10.13 31.35 -19.00
C TYR A 27 10.64 30.77 -20.33
N GLN A 28 11.23 31.65 -21.15
CA GLN A 28 12.09 31.26 -22.26
C GLN A 28 13.56 31.32 -21.80
N ASN A 29 14.30 30.32 -22.27
CA ASN A 29 15.74 30.29 -22.56
C ASN A 29 16.73 30.34 -21.38
N ALA A 30 17.37 29.20 -21.13
CA ALA A 30 18.78 29.16 -20.77
C ALA A 30 19.48 28.16 -21.71
N GLU A 31 20.51 28.67 -22.38
CA GLU A 31 21.27 28.03 -23.44
C GLU A 31 22.08 26.82 -22.93
N ALA A 32 22.16 25.82 -23.81
CA ALA A 32 23.02 24.66 -23.64
C ALA A 32 24.49 25.06 -23.64
N THR A 33 25.17 24.87 -22.51
CA THR A 33 26.63 24.93 -22.44
C THR A 33 27.19 23.51 -22.56
N LYS A 34 28.03 23.30 -23.57
CA LYS A 34 28.88 22.11 -23.76
C LYS A 34 29.69 21.82 -22.49
N VAL A 35 29.56 20.62 -21.92
CA VAL A 35 30.52 20.07 -20.97
C VAL A 35 31.36 19.02 -21.68
N GLN A 36 32.67 19.24 -21.67
CA GLN A 36 33.68 18.32 -22.16
C GLN A 36 33.77 17.12 -21.21
N ASN A 37 33.90 15.93 -21.81
CA ASN A 37 34.23 14.69 -21.12
C ASN A 37 35.62 14.80 -20.48
N GLU A 38 35.68 14.70 -19.16
CA GLU A 38 36.88 14.24 -18.45
C GLU A 38 36.53 12.99 -17.65
N ASN A 39 37.23 11.90 -17.99
CA ASN A 39 37.25 10.65 -17.25
C ASN A 39 37.75 10.91 -15.83
N SER A 40 36.92 10.67 -14.82
CA SER A 40 37.41 10.49 -13.45
C SER A 40 37.06 9.10 -12.94
N THR A 41 38.12 8.34 -12.67
CA THR A 41 38.11 7.03 -12.05
C THR A 41 37.73 7.21 -10.58
N ILE A 42 36.56 6.71 -10.17
CA ILE A 42 36.13 6.74 -8.77
C ILE A 42 36.86 5.61 -8.02
N ASN A 43 37.85 5.99 -7.21
CA ASN A 43 38.39 5.14 -6.15
C ASN A 43 37.47 5.22 -4.94
N SER A 44 36.88 4.08 -4.54
CA SER A 44 36.10 3.92 -3.32
C SER A 44 37.02 3.93 -2.09
N ASN A 45 37.21 5.10 -1.49
CA ASN A 45 37.81 5.21 -0.15
C ASN A 45 36.69 5.34 0.88
N ASN A 46 36.72 4.47 1.90
CA ASN A 46 35.92 4.54 3.11
C ASN A 46 36.24 5.84 3.88
N GLU A 47 35.57 6.93 3.53
CA GLU A 47 35.57 8.12 4.38
C GLU A 47 34.65 7.88 5.58
N THR A 48 35.25 7.82 6.76
CA THR A 48 34.53 7.82 8.03
C THR A 48 34.09 9.27 8.29
N TYR A 49 32.84 9.59 7.95
CA TYR A 49 32.31 10.94 8.08
C TYR A 49 32.12 11.32 9.56
N SER A 50 32.99 12.19 10.06
CA SER A 50 32.83 12.86 11.36
C SER A 50 31.71 13.89 11.27
N THR A 51 30.46 13.46 11.49
CA THR A 51 29.36 14.39 11.74
C THR A 51 29.53 14.95 13.15
N THR A 52 29.73 16.26 13.27
CA THR A 52 29.57 16.99 14.54
C THR A 52 28.08 16.95 14.89
N SER A 53 27.66 15.83 15.48
CA SER A 53 26.31 15.63 15.96
C SER A 53 26.10 16.52 17.18
N ILE A 54 24.96 17.20 17.24
CA ILE A 54 24.51 17.86 18.45
C ILE A 54 24.23 16.73 19.45
N GLU A 55 25.11 16.53 20.44
CA GLU A 55 24.96 15.53 21.51
C GLU A 55 23.80 15.91 22.44
N LEU A 56 22.57 15.73 21.97
CA LEU A 56 21.39 15.65 22.81
C LEU A 56 21.39 14.21 23.37
N GLY A 57 21.66 14.06 24.67
CA GLY A 57 21.83 12.78 25.39
C GLY A 57 20.65 11.81 25.28
N LEU A 58 20.45 11.23 24.09
CA LEU A 58 19.40 10.29 23.76
C LEU A 58 19.92 8.87 24.00
N LYS A 59 19.34 8.14 24.96
CA LYS A 59 19.71 6.76 25.32
C LYS A 59 19.84 5.85 24.09
N GLU A 60 20.80 4.94 24.11
CA GLU A 60 20.93 3.84 23.14
C GLU A 60 19.73 2.89 23.24
N PHE A 61 19.25 2.42 22.08
CA PHE A 61 18.13 1.47 21.97
C PHE A 61 18.58 0.27 21.13
N THR A 62 18.07 -0.91 21.48
CA THR A 62 18.41 -2.21 20.89
C THR A 62 17.58 -2.53 19.63
N SER A 63 18.21 -3.21 18.66
CA SER A 63 17.77 -3.50 17.28
C SER A 63 16.72 -4.62 17.12
N GLY A 64 15.87 -4.52 16.08
CA GLY A 64 15.22 -5.63 15.34
C GLY A 64 13.79 -6.05 15.74
N LYS A 65 12.76 -5.52 15.04
CA LYS A 65 11.30 -5.72 15.20
C LYS A 65 10.45 -5.67 13.89
N SER A 66 10.21 -6.79 13.20
CA SER A 66 9.21 -7.01 12.12
C SER A 66 7.81 -6.41 12.40
N ILE A 67 6.85 -6.42 11.45
CA ILE A 67 5.44 -6.02 11.70
C ILE A 67 4.89 -6.70 12.96
N LYS A 68 5.11 -8.00 13.14
CA LYS A 68 4.72 -8.75 14.35
C LYS A 68 5.27 -8.14 15.63
N GLN A 69 6.46 -7.57 15.54
CA GLN A 69 7.10 -6.96 16.68
C GLN A 69 6.72 -5.47 16.84
N ALA A 70 6.25 -4.76 15.79
CA ALA A 70 5.50 -3.50 15.96
C ALA A 70 4.19 -3.72 16.76
N LEU A 71 3.67 -4.95 16.71
CA LEU A 71 2.52 -5.40 17.50
C LEU A 71 2.92 -6.05 18.84
N SER A 72 4.20 -6.27 19.13
CA SER A 72 4.61 -7.05 20.32
C SER A 72 4.23 -6.41 21.66
N ASP A 73 4.09 -5.09 21.65
CA ASP A 73 3.80 -4.31 22.85
C ASP A 73 2.28 -4.17 23.06
N LEU A 74 1.48 -4.72 22.13
CA LEU A 74 0.02 -4.79 22.23
C LEU A 74 -0.41 -6.16 22.77
N PRO A 75 -1.57 -6.26 23.44
CA PRO A 75 -2.13 -7.53 23.87
C PRO A 75 -2.26 -8.52 22.71
N ARG A 76 -2.10 -9.82 22.96
CA ARG A 76 -2.20 -10.87 21.94
C ARG A 76 -3.20 -11.95 22.35
N GLY A 77 -3.66 -12.72 21.37
CA GLY A 77 -4.62 -13.81 21.55
C GLY A 77 -5.90 -13.32 22.23
N LEU A 78 -6.34 -14.06 23.25
CA LEU A 78 -7.56 -13.76 23.99
C LEU A 78 -7.54 -12.37 24.64
N ASP A 79 -6.39 -11.89 25.13
CA ASP A 79 -6.29 -10.59 25.78
C ASP A 79 -6.58 -9.44 24.79
N SER A 80 -6.22 -9.61 23.51
CA SER A 80 -6.55 -8.64 22.47
C SER A 80 -8.06 -8.60 22.17
N ILE A 81 -8.70 -9.78 22.19
CA ILE A 81 -10.14 -9.90 21.96
C ILE A 81 -10.90 -9.35 23.17
N GLU A 82 -10.46 -9.64 24.40
CA GLU A 82 -11.03 -9.03 25.61
C GLU A 82 -10.93 -7.51 25.57
N LYS A 83 -9.76 -6.98 25.18
CA LYS A 83 -9.57 -5.54 24.98
C LYS A 83 -10.56 -4.96 23.97
N LEU A 84 -10.72 -5.61 22.80
CA LEU A 84 -11.72 -5.22 21.79
C LEU A 84 -13.13 -5.14 22.40
N CYS A 85 -13.54 -6.17 23.15
CA CYS A 85 -14.90 -6.29 23.69
C CYS A 85 -15.16 -5.45 24.95
N SER A 86 -14.09 -4.97 25.60
CA SER A 86 -14.17 -3.99 26.70
C SER A 86 -14.15 -2.53 26.22
N GLY A 87 -13.91 -2.31 24.92
CA GLY A 87 -13.87 -1.00 24.30
C GLY A 87 -15.25 -0.35 24.15
N PRO A 88 -15.35 0.77 23.43
CA PRO A 88 -16.63 1.37 23.08
C PRO A 88 -17.52 0.36 22.35
N ASP A 89 -18.82 0.37 22.67
CA ASP A 89 -19.82 -0.44 21.96
C ASP A 89 -19.77 -0.16 20.45
N ARG A 90 -19.83 -1.23 19.66
CA ARG A 90 -19.86 -1.21 18.20
C ARG A 90 -20.87 -2.26 17.72
N ASP A 91 -21.46 -2.04 16.55
CA ASP A 91 -22.37 -3.01 15.95
C ASP A 91 -21.89 -3.52 14.57
N ASP A 92 -20.63 -3.25 14.22
CA ASP A 92 -20.06 -3.77 12.99
C ASP A 92 -19.87 -5.30 13.02
N ASN A 93 -19.83 -5.92 11.84
CA ASN A 93 -19.79 -7.37 11.70
C ASN A 93 -18.56 -8.03 12.35
N LEU A 94 -17.44 -7.31 12.49
CA LEU A 94 -16.28 -7.85 13.18
C LEU A 94 -16.54 -7.89 14.69
N TYR A 95 -17.02 -6.79 15.27
CA TYR A 95 -17.36 -6.74 16.69
C TYR A 95 -18.41 -7.81 17.06
N LEU A 96 -19.47 -7.94 16.26
CA LEU A 96 -20.50 -8.95 16.46
C LEU A 96 -19.94 -10.39 16.42
N ALA A 97 -18.99 -10.66 15.52
CA ALA A 97 -18.37 -11.97 15.42
C ALA A 97 -17.57 -12.34 16.67
N PHE A 98 -16.73 -11.44 17.16
CA PHE A 98 -15.80 -11.75 18.25
C PHE A 98 -16.38 -11.50 19.64
N CYS A 99 -17.15 -10.44 19.85
CA CYS A 99 -17.64 -10.05 21.17
C CYS A 99 -19.00 -10.65 21.51
N MET A 100 -19.90 -10.76 20.52
CA MET A 100 -21.25 -11.29 20.77
C MET A 100 -21.34 -12.80 20.52
N ARG A 101 -20.61 -13.31 19.53
CA ARG A 101 -20.65 -14.73 19.15
C ARG A 101 -19.45 -15.53 19.64
N ASN A 102 -18.42 -14.87 20.19
CA ASN A 102 -17.20 -15.51 20.66
C ASN A 102 -16.57 -16.42 19.58
N SER A 103 -16.56 -15.94 18.33
CA SER A 103 -15.95 -16.67 17.21
C SER A 103 -14.46 -16.87 17.44
N LYS A 104 -13.97 -18.09 17.18
CA LYS A 104 -12.54 -18.45 17.27
C LYS A 104 -12.09 -19.10 15.96
N PRO A 105 -11.99 -18.33 14.86
CA PRO A 105 -11.61 -18.88 13.58
C PRO A 105 -10.16 -19.37 13.62
N THR A 106 -9.92 -20.56 13.08
CA THR A 106 -8.60 -21.20 13.00
C THR A 106 -8.09 -21.28 11.56
N ASN A 107 -8.77 -20.61 10.64
CA ASN A 107 -8.43 -20.54 9.22
C ASN A 107 -9.22 -19.40 8.56
N ILE A 108 -8.76 -18.95 7.38
CA ILE A 108 -9.37 -17.84 6.63
C ILE A 108 -10.85 -18.06 6.31
N THR A 109 -11.28 -19.30 6.04
CA THR A 109 -12.67 -19.60 5.67
C THR A 109 -13.62 -19.53 6.85
N SER A 110 -13.18 -20.01 8.01
CA SER A 110 -13.93 -19.87 9.27
C SER A 110 -14.00 -18.40 9.71
N LEU A 111 -12.98 -17.59 9.42
CA LEU A 111 -13.02 -16.14 9.62
C LEU A 111 -14.08 -15.50 8.73
N TYR A 112 -14.06 -15.76 7.41
CA TYR A 112 -15.09 -15.26 6.49
C TYR A 112 -16.50 -15.67 6.92
N SER A 113 -16.69 -16.92 7.35
CA SER A 113 -17.99 -17.40 7.83
C SER A 113 -18.45 -16.66 9.09
N SER A 114 -17.52 -16.37 10.01
CA SER A 114 -17.80 -15.58 11.21
C SER A 114 -18.21 -14.14 10.89
N LEU A 115 -17.62 -13.57 9.84
CA LEU A 115 -17.87 -12.22 9.32
C LEU A 115 -19.02 -12.15 8.30
N PHE A 116 -19.79 -13.22 8.13
CA PHE A 116 -20.90 -13.33 7.15
C PHE A 116 -20.51 -13.16 5.68
N LEU A 117 -19.25 -13.43 5.33
CA LEU A 117 -18.72 -13.37 3.98
C LEU A 117 -18.86 -14.72 3.26
N PHE A 118 -20.10 -15.19 3.07
CA PHE A 118 -20.39 -16.54 2.55
C PHE A 118 -20.21 -16.69 1.02
N THR A 119 -20.46 -15.62 0.24
CA THR A 119 -20.61 -15.71 -1.23
C THR A 119 -19.30 -15.58 -1.97
N GLU A 120 -18.60 -16.68 -2.30
CA GLU A 120 -17.21 -16.67 -2.84
C GLU A 120 -16.97 -15.77 -4.06
N SER A 121 -18.02 -15.42 -4.83
CA SER A 121 -17.91 -14.52 -5.99
C SER A 121 -17.65 -13.05 -5.65
N PHE A 122 -17.86 -12.62 -4.40
CA PHE A 122 -17.46 -11.28 -3.94
C PHE A 122 -16.01 -11.29 -3.45
N THR A 123 -15.12 -11.52 -4.40
CA THR A 123 -13.68 -11.46 -4.21
C THR A 123 -13.05 -10.71 -5.38
N ALA A 124 -12.10 -9.82 -5.09
CA ALA A 124 -11.24 -9.18 -6.07
C ALA A 124 -9.78 -9.38 -5.69
N CYS A 125 -8.91 -9.66 -6.65
CA CYS A 125 -7.50 -9.89 -6.40
C CYS A 125 -6.66 -8.93 -7.23
N THR A 126 -5.55 -8.43 -6.65
CA THR A 126 -4.64 -7.52 -7.34
C THR A 126 -3.20 -7.99 -7.22
N ALA A 127 -2.46 -7.93 -8.33
CA ALA A 127 -1.02 -8.17 -8.36
C ALA A 127 -0.20 -6.98 -7.85
N HIS A 128 -0.84 -5.84 -7.60
CA HIS A 128 -0.23 -4.62 -7.07
C HIS A 128 -1.05 -4.08 -5.91
N SER A 129 -0.44 -3.93 -4.74
CA SER A 129 -1.13 -3.42 -3.55
C SER A 129 -0.57 -2.08 -3.09
N VAL A 130 -1.43 -1.33 -2.40
CA VAL A 130 -1.08 -0.10 -1.69
C VAL A 130 -1.20 -0.26 -0.17
N SER A 131 -1.48 -1.49 0.28
CA SER A 131 -1.65 -1.87 1.69
C SER A 131 -0.32 -2.00 2.44
N LEU A 132 -0.40 -2.45 3.70
CA LEU A 132 0.75 -2.70 4.57
C LEU A 132 1.72 -3.77 4.04
N VAL A 133 1.23 -4.65 3.15
CA VAL A 133 1.95 -5.82 2.62
C VAL A 133 2.36 -5.66 1.14
N ARG A 134 2.37 -4.43 0.64
CA ARG A 134 2.59 -4.11 -0.78
C ARG A 134 3.89 -4.64 -1.38
N ASN A 135 4.95 -4.74 -0.59
CA ASN A 135 6.25 -5.23 -1.09
C ASN A 135 6.20 -6.71 -1.44
N ASP A 136 5.27 -7.44 -0.82
CA ASP A 136 5.13 -8.90 -0.89
C ASP A 136 3.97 -9.32 -1.80
N THR A 137 3.16 -8.34 -2.24
CA THR A 137 2.18 -8.55 -3.30
C THR A 137 2.89 -8.78 -4.63
N SER A 138 2.51 -9.85 -5.32
CA SER A 138 2.98 -10.17 -6.67
C SER A 138 1.87 -10.85 -7.46
N VAL A 139 2.10 -11.17 -8.73
CA VAL A 139 1.17 -11.99 -9.51
C VAL A 139 1.02 -13.42 -8.96
N LEU A 140 2.02 -13.93 -8.25
CA LEU A 140 2.00 -15.26 -7.62
C LEU A 140 1.43 -15.27 -6.19
N ASN A 141 1.22 -14.09 -5.61
CA ASN A 141 0.57 -13.93 -4.31
C ASN A 141 -0.19 -12.61 -4.35
N PRO A 142 -1.27 -12.59 -5.13
CA PRO A 142 -2.08 -11.40 -5.23
C PRO A 142 -2.73 -11.12 -3.88
N ARG A 143 -2.94 -9.85 -3.59
CA ARG A 143 -3.79 -9.47 -2.47
C ARG A 143 -5.23 -9.68 -2.89
N CYS A 144 -5.92 -10.59 -2.22
CA CYS A 144 -7.33 -10.85 -2.44
C CYS A 144 -8.17 -10.19 -1.35
N ILE A 145 -9.24 -9.53 -1.78
CA ILE A 145 -10.16 -8.79 -0.93
C ILE A 145 -11.51 -9.47 -1.02
N ARG A 146 -11.99 -9.93 0.12
CA ARG A 146 -13.30 -10.56 0.32
C ARG A 146 -14.29 -9.52 0.84
N TYR A 147 -15.48 -9.39 0.26
CA TYR A 147 -16.41 -8.34 0.66
C TYR A 147 -17.89 -8.76 0.63
N SER A 148 -18.75 -8.00 1.32
CA SER A 148 -20.14 -8.39 1.62
C SER A 148 -21.13 -8.32 0.45
N GLY A 149 -20.78 -7.64 -0.65
CA GLY A 149 -21.63 -7.46 -1.83
C GLY A 149 -21.35 -6.14 -2.54
N THR A 150 -22.03 -5.85 -3.65
CA THR A 150 -21.78 -4.61 -4.41
C THR A 150 -22.71 -3.46 -4.04
N SER A 151 -23.85 -3.74 -3.40
CA SER A 151 -24.83 -2.73 -2.98
C SER A 151 -24.36 -1.95 -1.75
N ASN A 152 -24.94 -0.78 -1.54
CA ASN A 152 -24.80 -0.06 -0.27
C ASN A 152 -25.40 -0.93 0.86
N SER A 153 -24.66 -1.10 1.94
CA SER A 153 -25.03 -1.90 3.11
C SER A 153 -24.59 -1.20 4.38
N SER A 154 -25.49 -1.06 5.36
CA SER A 154 -25.13 -0.57 6.69
C SER A 154 -24.20 -1.52 7.45
N GLN A 155 -24.04 -2.75 6.97
CA GLN A 155 -23.14 -3.77 7.51
C GLN A 155 -22.06 -4.17 6.48
N ALA A 156 -21.64 -3.21 5.65
CA ALA A 156 -20.57 -3.43 4.69
C ALA A 156 -19.29 -3.89 5.40
N ILE A 157 -18.65 -4.91 4.86
CA ILE A 157 -17.37 -5.41 5.40
C ILE A 157 -16.47 -5.90 4.26
N ALA A 158 -15.18 -5.63 4.37
CA ALA A 158 -14.14 -6.13 3.49
C ALA A 158 -12.94 -6.64 4.29
N VAL A 159 -12.36 -7.75 3.84
CA VAL A 159 -11.16 -8.37 4.41
C VAL A 159 -10.12 -8.51 3.31
N GLY A 160 -8.99 -7.83 3.48
CA GLY A 160 -7.81 -7.98 2.62
C GLY A 160 -6.87 -9.05 3.18
N TYR A 161 -6.53 -10.03 2.35
CA TYR A 161 -5.64 -11.13 2.68
C TYR A 161 -4.65 -11.39 1.55
N GLN A 162 -3.42 -11.73 1.93
CA GLN A 162 -2.47 -12.44 1.07
C GLN A 162 -1.63 -13.36 1.96
N ARG A 163 -0.99 -14.35 1.35
CA ARG A 163 -0.07 -15.23 2.06
C ARG A 163 1.24 -14.50 2.33
N ASP A 164 1.69 -14.41 3.57
CA ASP A 164 2.88 -13.63 3.90
C ASP A 164 3.50 -14.04 5.23
N ASP A 165 4.80 -13.77 5.40
CA ASP A 165 5.56 -14.01 6.63
C ASP A 165 5.18 -13.06 7.78
N LYS A 166 4.41 -12.02 7.47
CA LYS A 166 3.83 -11.08 8.44
C LYS A 166 2.54 -11.60 9.06
N THR A 167 1.88 -12.57 8.43
CA THR A 167 0.63 -13.23 8.89
C THR A 167 -0.43 -12.27 9.45
N ILE A 168 -0.74 -11.22 8.68
CA ILE A 168 -1.76 -10.23 9.01
C ILE A 168 -2.92 -10.23 8.01
N LEU A 169 -4.08 -9.75 8.45
CA LEU A 169 -5.20 -9.36 7.60
C LEU A 169 -5.66 -7.96 7.95
N GLU A 170 -6.11 -7.21 6.95
CA GLU A 170 -6.73 -5.91 7.17
C GLU A 170 -8.24 -6.03 6.97
N VAL A 171 -9.02 -5.48 7.90
CA VAL A 171 -10.47 -5.49 7.85
C VAL A 171 -10.99 -4.07 7.91
N ALA A 172 -11.94 -3.75 7.03
CA ALA A 172 -12.75 -2.55 7.12
C ALA A 172 -14.21 -2.99 7.30
N ALA A 173 -14.88 -2.50 8.34
CA ALA A 173 -16.26 -2.83 8.63
C ALA A 173 -17.06 -1.55 8.92
N ARG A 174 -18.25 -1.43 8.36
CA ARG A 174 -19.17 -0.32 8.64
C ARG A 174 -19.96 -0.63 9.90
N ASP A 175 -19.99 0.34 10.81
CA ASP A 175 -20.84 0.30 11.99
C ASP A 175 -22.24 0.82 11.63
N PRO A 176 -23.30 0.02 11.77
CA PRO A 176 -24.66 0.43 11.44
C PRO A 176 -25.22 1.50 12.39
N GLN A 177 -24.69 1.68 13.59
CA GLN A 177 -25.15 2.70 14.53
C GLN A 177 -24.63 4.09 14.17
N THR A 178 -23.33 4.20 13.89
CA THR A 178 -22.67 5.48 13.58
C THR A 178 -22.63 5.77 12.08
N ASN A 179 -22.84 4.76 11.25
CA ASN A 179 -22.62 4.78 9.80
C ASN A 179 -21.17 5.14 9.41
N GLU A 180 -20.21 4.93 10.32
CA GLU A 180 -18.79 5.13 10.07
C GLU A 180 -18.08 3.82 9.73
N LEU A 181 -16.89 3.92 9.12
CA LEU A 181 -15.99 2.79 8.92
C LEU A 181 -15.09 2.59 10.15
N ASN A 182 -14.94 1.35 10.58
CA ASN A 182 -13.96 0.90 11.55
C ASN A 182 -12.90 0.07 10.84
N PHE A 183 -11.63 0.35 11.13
CA PHE A 183 -10.50 -0.43 10.61
C PHE A 183 -9.88 -1.30 11.69
N TYR A 184 -9.52 -2.51 11.28
CA TYR A 184 -8.90 -3.50 12.13
C TYR A 184 -7.72 -4.17 11.43
N LEU A 185 -6.75 -4.57 12.23
CA LEU A 185 -5.70 -5.50 11.83
C LEU A 185 -5.88 -6.80 12.63
N ILE A 186 -5.94 -7.92 11.93
CA ILE A 186 -5.94 -9.25 12.54
C ILE A 186 -4.54 -9.84 12.37
N ASP A 187 -3.94 -10.29 13.46
CA ASP A 187 -2.67 -11.03 13.48
C ASP A 187 -2.94 -12.48 13.90
N TYR A 188 -2.14 -13.42 13.41
CA TYR A 188 -2.25 -14.83 13.76
C TYR A 188 -0.89 -15.51 13.67
N ASP A 189 -0.75 -16.63 14.36
CA ASP A 189 0.45 -17.46 14.28
C ASP A 189 0.18 -18.70 13.43
N LEU A 190 1.12 -19.08 12.58
CA LEU A 190 1.14 -20.40 11.95
C LEU A 190 1.69 -21.45 12.94
N PRO A 191 1.25 -22.73 12.86
CA PRO A 191 1.76 -23.78 13.74
C PRO A 191 3.29 -23.90 13.77
N CYS A 192 3.95 -23.69 12.62
CA CYS A 192 5.40 -23.78 12.49
C CYS A 192 6.17 -22.70 13.28
N GLU A 193 5.54 -21.57 13.62
CA GLU A 193 6.22 -20.46 14.33
C GLU A 193 6.58 -20.83 15.77
N THR A 194 5.83 -21.74 16.37
CA THR A 194 6.09 -22.23 17.73
C THR A 194 7.15 -23.35 17.78
N THR A 195 7.59 -23.84 16.61
CA THR A 195 8.59 -24.91 16.53
C THR A 195 10.00 -24.35 16.63
N ALA A 196 10.94 -25.15 17.12
CA ALA A 196 12.35 -24.74 17.22
C ALA A 196 12.98 -24.42 15.85
N GLN A 197 12.43 -24.98 14.77
CA GLN A 197 12.88 -24.77 13.39
C GLN A 197 12.29 -23.50 12.76
N GLY A 198 11.24 -22.93 13.35
CA GLY A 198 10.46 -21.85 12.76
C GLY A 198 9.75 -22.28 11.46
N CYS A 199 9.10 -21.31 10.83
CA CYS A 199 8.50 -21.50 9.51
C CYS A 199 9.54 -21.29 8.40
N LYS A 200 9.39 -22.08 7.34
CA LYS A 200 10.05 -21.91 6.05
C LYS A 200 9.22 -21.01 5.14
N ALA A 201 9.81 -20.45 4.10
CA ALA A 201 9.07 -19.60 3.15
C ALA A 201 7.88 -20.34 2.51
N ARG A 202 8.06 -21.63 2.20
CA ARG A 202 6.95 -22.46 1.69
C ARG A 202 5.78 -22.62 2.66
N ASP A 203 6.02 -22.50 3.97
CA ASP A 203 4.95 -22.61 4.97
C ASP A 203 4.09 -21.35 4.96
N TYR A 204 4.66 -20.21 4.56
CA TYR A 204 3.94 -18.94 4.41
C TYR A 204 3.23 -18.78 3.07
N TYR A 205 3.78 -19.29 1.96
CA TYR A 205 3.28 -18.96 0.60
C TYR A 205 2.39 -20.03 -0.06
N LEU A 206 2.18 -21.18 0.60
CA LEU A 206 1.33 -22.26 0.09
C LEU A 206 -0.01 -22.34 0.85
N GLU A 207 -0.93 -23.18 0.36
CA GLU A 207 -2.28 -23.37 0.92
C GLU A 207 -2.29 -23.67 2.44
N GLU A 208 -1.22 -24.23 2.98
CA GLU A 208 -1.11 -24.51 4.42
C GLU A 208 -1.05 -23.26 5.30
N ALA A 209 -0.63 -22.10 4.76
CA ALA A 209 -0.64 -20.82 5.47
C ALA A 209 -2.06 -20.32 5.80
N GLU A 210 -3.08 -20.90 5.17
CA GLU A 210 -4.48 -20.52 5.33
C GLU A 210 -5.21 -21.33 6.42
N LYS A 211 -4.51 -22.26 7.09
CA LYS A 211 -5.09 -23.28 7.97
C LYS A 211 -4.41 -23.30 9.34
N ASN A 212 -5.12 -23.88 10.32
CA ASN A 212 -4.62 -24.17 11.66
C ASN A 212 -4.00 -22.98 12.39
N TRP A 213 -4.51 -21.77 12.13
CA TRP A 213 -4.09 -20.55 12.78
C TRP A 213 -4.24 -20.64 14.29
N GLN A 214 -3.28 -20.04 14.99
CA GLN A 214 -3.21 -19.98 16.45
C GLN A 214 -3.12 -18.51 16.90
N ASN A 215 -3.39 -18.27 18.18
CA ASN A 215 -3.20 -16.97 18.85
C ASN A 215 -3.75 -15.76 18.07
N LEU A 216 -4.90 -15.94 17.40
CA LEU A 216 -5.51 -14.87 16.63
C LEU A 216 -5.74 -13.65 17.53
N SER A 217 -5.21 -12.52 17.09
CA SER A 217 -5.26 -11.24 17.78
C SER A 217 -5.96 -10.20 16.92
N ILE A 218 -6.66 -9.25 17.55
CA ILE A 218 -7.38 -8.19 16.84
C ILE A 218 -6.98 -6.83 17.41
N TYR A 219 -6.59 -5.94 16.51
CA TYR A 219 -6.22 -4.56 16.83
C TYR A 219 -7.16 -3.61 16.12
N THR A 220 -7.71 -2.65 16.86
CA THR A 220 -8.49 -1.55 16.31
C THR A 220 -7.55 -0.46 15.80
N GLU A 221 -8.06 0.42 14.95
CA GLU A 221 -7.39 1.69 14.61
C GLU A 221 -6.88 2.48 15.83
N GLN A 222 -7.54 2.40 16.99
CA GLN A 222 -7.10 3.10 18.21
C GLN A 222 -5.87 2.47 18.84
N ASP A 223 -5.71 1.15 18.70
CA ASP A 223 -4.51 0.43 19.13
C ASP A 223 -3.32 0.77 18.23
N LEU A 224 -3.58 1.00 16.94
CA LEU A 224 -2.57 1.18 15.91
C LEU A 224 -2.15 2.64 15.70
N LYS A 225 -2.93 3.62 16.15
CA LYS A 225 -2.79 5.05 15.78
C LYS A 225 -1.41 5.68 16.01
N ASN A 226 -0.59 5.17 16.93
CA ASN A 226 0.76 5.70 17.18
C ASN A 226 1.88 4.75 16.70
N THR A 227 1.54 3.83 15.79
CA THR A 227 2.47 2.87 15.19
C THR A 227 2.65 3.17 13.70
N THR A 228 3.55 2.44 13.04
CA THR A 228 3.68 2.45 11.58
C THR A 228 2.48 1.80 10.88
N LEU A 229 1.69 0.99 11.59
CA LEU A 229 0.55 0.23 11.07
C LEU A 229 -0.79 0.98 11.18
N ASP A 230 -0.77 2.28 11.45
CA ASP A 230 -2.00 3.05 11.58
C ASP A 230 -2.74 3.20 10.25
N CYS A 231 -3.92 2.59 10.19
CA CYS A 231 -4.80 2.62 9.05
C CYS A 231 -5.31 4.05 8.73
N LEU A 232 -5.47 4.92 9.74
CA LEU A 232 -6.09 6.24 9.57
C LEU A 232 -5.22 7.20 8.73
N MET A 233 -3.93 6.91 8.57
CA MET A 233 -3.03 7.70 7.72
C MET A 233 -3.48 7.68 6.26
N CYS A 234 -3.91 6.52 5.78
CA CYS A 234 -4.43 6.37 4.43
C CYS A 234 -5.95 6.59 4.39
N HIS A 235 -6.63 6.05 5.38
CA HIS A 235 -8.09 5.97 5.39
C HIS A 235 -8.79 7.21 5.97
N GLN A 236 -8.07 8.15 6.57
CA GLN A 236 -8.63 9.41 7.09
C GLN A 236 -7.61 10.57 6.87
N PRO A 237 -7.25 10.88 5.61
CA PRO A 237 -6.15 11.82 5.30
C PRO A 237 -6.45 13.27 5.71
N GLY A 238 -7.72 13.60 5.95
CA GLY A 238 -8.14 14.90 6.50
C GLY A 238 -7.92 15.03 8.01
N GLY A 239 -7.57 13.94 8.70
CA GLY A 239 -7.33 13.93 10.14
C GLY A 239 -8.54 13.57 10.99
N PRO A 240 -8.38 13.56 12.32
CA PRO A 240 -9.46 13.27 13.26
C PRO A 240 -10.71 14.14 13.02
N GLY A 241 -11.88 13.52 13.09
CA GLY A 241 -13.16 14.19 12.85
C GLY A 241 -13.53 14.38 11.38
N THR A 242 -12.63 14.04 10.45
CA THR A 242 -12.95 13.93 9.02
C THR A 242 -13.46 12.54 8.68
N GLU A 243 -14.09 12.42 7.52
CA GLU A 243 -14.64 11.17 7.04
C GLU A 243 -13.55 10.13 6.74
N LYS A 244 -13.79 8.90 7.22
CA LYS A 244 -12.95 7.74 6.91
C LYS A 244 -13.39 7.14 5.58
N ARG A 245 -12.47 6.71 4.72
CA ARG A 245 -12.75 6.21 3.36
C ARG A 245 -12.15 4.84 3.06
N LEU A 246 -12.76 4.10 2.12
CA LEU A 246 -12.12 2.93 1.51
C LEU A 246 -11.22 3.38 0.34
N ILE A 247 -10.16 2.62 0.05
CA ILE A 247 -9.25 2.93 -1.06
C ILE A 247 -9.16 1.74 -1.99
N MET A 248 -9.42 1.99 -3.26
CA MET A 248 -9.10 1.12 -4.39
C MET A 248 -8.15 1.89 -5.31
N ALA A 249 -6.96 1.33 -5.54
CA ALA A 249 -6.07 1.85 -6.58
C ALA A 249 -6.64 1.45 -7.95
N GLN A 250 -6.62 2.38 -8.91
CA GLN A 250 -7.18 2.17 -10.25
C GLN A 250 -8.67 1.85 -10.20
N ALA A 251 -9.49 2.76 -9.67
CA ALA A 251 -10.91 2.52 -9.50
C ALA A 251 -11.72 2.69 -10.80
N GLU A 252 -11.06 2.53 -11.97
CA GLU A 252 -11.67 2.59 -13.29
C GLU A 252 -11.00 1.57 -14.22
N ALA A 253 -11.78 1.06 -15.18
CA ALA A 253 -11.32 0.14 -16.21
C ALA A 253 -10.15 0.73 -17.03
N PRO A 254 -9.24 -0.10 -17.55
CA PRO A 254 -9.20 -1.57 -17.54
C PRO A 254 -8.59 -2.22 -16.28
N TRP A 255 -8.44 -1.50 -15.16
CA TRP A 255 -7.93 -2.05 -13.90
C TRP A 255 -6.60 -2.84 -14.09
N THR A 256 -5.59 -2.21 -14.71
CA THR A 256 -4.32 -2.82 -15.21
C THR A 256 -3.68 -3.87 -14.28
N HIS A 257 -3.74 -3.69 -12.95
CA HIS A 257 -3.09 -4.59 -11.99
C HIS A 257 -4.05 -5.57 -11.28
N TRP A 258 -5.33 -5.52 -11.61
CA TRP A 258 -6.35 -6.39 -11.03
C TRP A 258 -6.58 -7.63 -11.87
N PHE A 259 -6.97 -8.70 -11.19
CA PHE A 259 -7.35 -9.97 -11.83
C PHE A 259 -8.75 -9.80 -12.39
N ASP A 260 -8.83 -9.65 -13.72
CA ASP A 260 -10.07 -9.46 -14.45
C ASP A 260 -10.05 -10.26 -15.76
N ARG A 261 -11.14 -10.96 -16.08
CA ARG A 261 -11.21 -11.82 -17.27
C ARG A 261 -11.48 -11.03 -18.54
N GLU A 262 -12.00 -9.83 -18.40
CA GLU A 262 -12.44 -9.03 -19.54
C GLU A 262 -11.29 -8.17 -20.10
N THR A 263 -10.21 -8.00 -19.33
CA THR A 263 -9.06 -7.16 -19.71
C THR A 263 -7.82 -8.00 -20.02
N ASP A 264 -7.00 -7.57 -20.98
CA ASP A 264 -5.83 -8.36 -21.40
C ASP A 264 -4.76 -8.46 -20.31
N CYS A 265 -4.61 -7.40 -19.52
CA CYS A 265 -3.77 -7.40 -18.34
C CYS A 265 -4.27 -8.36 -17.27
N GLY A 266 -5.56 -8.33 -16.94
CA GLY A 266 -6.14 -9.26 -15.98
C GLY A 266 -6.00 -10.72 -16.42
N LYS A 267 -6.23 -11.04 -17.71
CA LYS A 267 -5.98 -12.38 -18.28
C LYS A 267 -4.52 -12.80 -18.15
N THR A 268 -3.58 -11.88 -18.42
CA THR A 268 -2.15 -12.12 -18.30
C THR A 268 -1.76 -12.47 -16.86
N LEU A 269 -2.26 -11.70 -15.89
CA LEU A 269 -2.04 -11.96 -14.46
C LEU A 269 -2.65 -13.29 -14.02
N PHE A 270 -3.85 -13.63 -14.48
CA PHE A 270 -4.46 -14.93 -14.23
C PHE A 270 -3.59 -16.08 -14.74
N ASN A 271 -3.04 -15.97 -15.95
CA ASN A 271 -2.22 -17.03 -16.53
C ASN A 271 -0.98 -17.31 -15.68
N ASP A 272 -0.30 -16.26 -15.23
CA ASP A 272 0.89 -16.39 -14.38
C ASP A 272 0.57 -16.99 -13.01
N PHE A 273 -0.53 -16.56 -12.39
CA PHE A 273 -1.02 -17.11 -11.13
C PHE A 273 -1.39 -18.60 -11.28
N PHE A 274 -2.28 -18.94 -12.20
CA PHE A 274 -2.74 -20.32 -12.36
C PHE A 274 -1.66 -21.29 -12.83
N LYS A 275 -0.59 -20.80 -13.45
CA LYS A 275 0.58 -21.63 -13.74
C LYS A 275 1.31 -22.06 -12.45
N ALA A 276 1.49 -21.18 -11.47
CA ALA A 276 2.18 -21.49 -10.22
C ALA A 276 1.35 -22.35 -9.26
N HIS A 277 0.04 -22.07 -9.20
CA HIS A 277 -0.88 -22.68 -8.23
C HIS A 277 -1.48 -24.02 -8.73
N GLN A 278 -0.84 -24.68 -9.71
CA GLN A 278 -1.30 -25.98 -10.20
C GLN A 278 -1.20 -27.04 -9.10
N GLY A 279 -2.34 -27.58 -8.69
CA GLY A 279 -2.44 -28.61 -7.66
C GLY A 279 -2.91 -28.08 -6.30
N GLU A 280 -2.97 -26.76 -6.11
CA GLU A 280 -3.74 -26.19 -5.00
C GLU A 280 -5.24 -26.24 -5.30
N THR A 281 -6.05 -26.19 -4.25
CA THR A 281 -7.50 -26.18 -4.36
C THR A 281 -8.08 -24.80 -4.10
N ARG A 282 -7.39 -23.99 -3.29
CA ARG A 282 -7.86 -22.69 -2.80
C ARG A 282 -6.72 -21.69 -2.67
N TYR A 283 -7.10 -20.42 -2.71
CA TYR A 283 -6.24 -19.30 -2.39
C TYR A 283 -7.06 -18.22 -1.68
N ALA A 284 -6.52 -17.65 -0.61
CA ALA A 284 -7.18 -16.63 0.20
C ALA A 284 -8.58 -17.05 0.70
N GLY A 285 -8.79 -18.34 0.99
CA GLY A 285 -10.08 -18.88 1.39
C GLY A 285 -11.13 -18.95 0.28
N THR A 286 -10.73 -18.80 -0.98
CA THR A 286 -11.60 -18.91 -2.15
C THR A 286 -11.13 -20.06 -3.02
N THR A 287 -12.06 -20.85 -3.58
CA THR A 287 -11.69 -21.92 -4.51
C THR A 287 -10.98 -21.36 -5.75
N LEU A 288 -10.02 -22.08 -6.32
CA LEU A 288 -9.32 -21.64 -7.53
C LEU A 288 -10.29 -21.38 -8.71
N THR A 289 -11.40 -22.12 -8.78
CA THR A 289 -12.50 -21.86 -9.74
C THR A 289 -13.12 -20.47 -9.53
N ASN A 290 -13.38 -20.08 -8.28
CA ASN A 290 -13.94 -18.77 -7.97
C ASN A 290 -12.90 -17.64 -8.03
N ILE A 291 -11.61 -17.91 -7.79
CA ILE A 291 -10.54 -16.95 -8.06
C ILE A 291 -10.57 -16.54 -9.53
N ARG A 292 -10.82 -17.47 -10.46
CA ARG A 292 -10.98 -17.07 -11.86
C ARG A 292 -12.15 -16.10 -12.05
N ASN A 293 -13.20 -16.15 -11.23
CA ASN A 293 -14.39 -15.30 -11.34
C ASN A 293 -14.26 -13.96 -10.58
N THR A 294 -13.07 -13.63 -10.06
CA THR A 294 -12.86 -12.32 -9.42
C THR A 294 -13.13 -11.20 -10.40
N SER A 295 -13.64 -10.08 -9.90
CA SER A 295 -14.01 -8.93 -10.74
C SER A 295 -13.59 -7.63 -10.07
N ALA A 296 -12.73 -6.87 -10.74
CA ALA A 296 -12.34 -5.55 -10.28
C ALA A 296 -13.54 -4.58 -10.30
N ALA A 297 -14.37 -4.68 -11.34
CA ALA A 297 -15.62 -3.90 -11.47
C ALA A 297 -16.56 -4.10 -10.27
N ASN A 298 -16.78 -5.33 -9.82
CA ASN A 298 -17.63 -5.59 -8.66
C ASN A 298 -17.04 -5.00 -7.38
N PHE A 299 -15.72 -5.01 -7.22
CA PHE A 299 -15.08 -4.39 -6.07
C PHE A 299 -15.15 -2.86 -6.15
N GLU A 300 -14.95 -2.27 -7.34
CA GLU A 300 -15.19 -0.85 -7.58
C GLU A 300 -16.61 -0.45 -7.16
N PHE A 301 -17.64 -1.21 -7.55
CA PHE A 301 -19.01 -0.97 -7.10
C PHE A 301 -19.18 -1.08 -5.58
N PHE A 302 -18.56 -2.08 -4.94
CA PHE A 302 -18.58 -2.19 -3.48
C PHE A 302 -17.98 -0.97 -2.82
N VAL A 303 -16.78 -0.54 -3.23
CA VAL A 303 -16.09 0.61 -2.66
C VAL A 303 -16.92 1.88 -2.94
N ASN A 304 -17.48 2.05 -4.14
CA ASN A 304 -18.29 3.22 -4.50
C ASN A 304 -19.54 3.33 -3.63
N ASN A 305 -20.22 2.20 -3.41
CA ASN A 305 -21.48 2.17 -2.70
C ASN A 305 -21.31 2.16 -1.17
N ASN A 306 -20.13 1.82 -0.66
CA ASN A 306 -19.87 1.66 0.78
C ASN A 306 -18.66 2.45 1.30
N GLY A 307 -18.06 3.31 0.48
CA GLY A 307 -16.79 3.96 0.77
C GLY A 307 -16.58 5.29 0.02
N PHE A 308 -17.69 5.98 -0.33
CA PHE A 308 -17.84 7.31 -0.94
C PHE A 308 -17.99 7.38 -2.47
N GLN A 309 -18.72 8.41 -2.92
CA GLN A 309 -18.97 8.76 -4.32
C GLN A 309 -18.26 10.08 -4.68
N GLY A 310 -17.80 10.23 -5.92
CA GLY A 310 -17.31 11.51 -6.47
C GLY A 310 -15.78 11.64 -6.54
N LYS A 311 -15.25 12.87 -6.54
CA LYS A 311 -13.82 13.17 -6.78
C LYS A 311 -12.84 12.64 -5.71
N THR A 312 -13.36 12.14 -4.59
CA THR A 312 -12.61 11.53 -3.50
C THR A 312 -12.63 10.00 -3.54
N PHE A 313 -13.40 9.42 -4.48
CA PHE A 313 -13.51 7.99 -4.70
C PHE A 313 -12.37 7.46 -5.56
N GLY A 314 -11.66 6.46 -5.03
CA GLY A 314 -10.61 5.79 -5.77
C GLY A 314 -9.44 6.72 -6.04
N ASN A 315 -8.23 6.19 -5.98
CA ASN A 315 -7.11 6.98 -6.43
C ASN A 315 -7.15 6.89 -7.98
N ASN A 316 -7.93 7.77 -8.63
CA ASN A 316 -8.08 7.84 -10.09
C ASN A 316 -6.96 8.65 -10.78
N PHE A 317 -5.85 8.86 -10.08
CA PHE A 317 -4.62 9.38 -10.68
C PHE A 317 -4.00 8.42 -11.70
N PHE A 318 -4.29 7.12 -11.61
CA PHE A 318 -3.80 6.14 -12.55
C PHE A 318 -4.84 5.91 -13.65
N ASP A 319 -4.70 6.63 -14.75
CA ASP A 319 -5.52 6.49 -15.95
C ASP A 319 -5.08 5.24 -16.74
N SER A 320 -5.53 4.09 -16.27
CA SER A 320 -5.19 2.77 -16.81
C SER A 320 -5.37 2.70 -18.33
N PHE A 321 -6.48 3.26 -18.83
CA PHE A 321 -6.83 3.19 -20.25
C PHE A 321 -5.88 4.00 -21.13
N HIS A 322 -5.60 5.25 -20.74
CA HIS A 322 -4.69 6.10 -21.51
C HIS A 322 -3.26 5.59 -21.46
N ILE A 323 -2.80 5.12 -20.29
CA ILE A 323 -1.45 4.61 -20.09
C ILE A 323 -1.19 3.37 -20.97
N GLU A 324 -2.08 2.37 -20.92
CA GLU A 324 -1.92 1.16 -21.74
C GLU A 324 -1.94 1.46 -23.24
N ARG A 325 -2.83 2.37 -23.68
CA ARG A 325 -2.91 2.78 -25.08
C ARG A 325 -1.67 3.53 -25.55
N GLU A 326 -1.10 4.40 -24.72
CA GLU A 326 0.14 5.11 -25.02
C GLU A 326 1.31 4.16 -25.19
N ILE A 327 1.43 3.17 -24.30
CA ILE A 327 2.48 2.14 -24.40
C ILE A 327 2.38 1.42 -25.75
N LEU A 328 1.19 0.98 -26.14
CA LEU A 328 0.95 0.33 -27.43
C LEU A 328 1.27 1.25 -28.61
N ASN A 329 0.82 2.50 -28.58
CA ASN A 329 1.07 3.48 -29.64
C ASN A 329 2.55 3.83 -29.80
N ASN A 330 3.33 3.71 -28.72
CA ASN A 330 4.78 3.90 -28.72
C ASN A 330 5.56 2.63 -29.08
N GLY A 331 4.88 1.56 -29.51
CA GLY A 331 5.48 0.28 -29.93
C GLY A 331 5.89 -0.65 -28.78
N GLY A 332 5.46 -0.35 -27.55
CA GLY A 332 5.64 -1.21 -26.38
C GLY A 332 4.53 -2.26 -26.23
N ASP A 333 4.63 -3.04 -25.15
CA ASP A 333 3.62 -4.04 -24.78
C ASP A 333 3.30 -3.95 -23.27
N PRO A 334 2.11 -3.42 -22.88
CA PRO A 334 1.75 -3.24 -21.47
C PRO A 334 1.63 -4.56 -20.70
N LEU A 335 1.53 -5.71 -21.39
CA LEU A 335 1.44 -7.05 -20.79
C LEU A 335 2.79 -7.58 -20.28
N THR A 336 3.89 -6.89 -20.56
CA THR A 336 5.24 -7.27 -20.16
C THR A 336 5.74 -6.44 -18.98
N SER A 337 6.87 -6.84 -18.41
CA SER A 337 7.61 -6.05 -17.41
C SER A 337 8.66 -5.13 -18.06
N SER A 338 8.51 -4.80 -19.35
CA SER A 338 9.53 -4.07 -20.10
C SER A 338 9.65 -2.63 -19.61
N ARG A 339 10.89 -2.19 -19.36
CA ARG A 339 11.17 -0.79 -19.03
C ARG A 339 11.04 0.15 -20.21
N ASP A 340 11.23 -0.38 -21.42
CA ASP A 340 11.17 0.39 -22.67
C ASP A 340 9.74 0.86 -22.99
N ASN A 341 8.75 0.32 -22.29
CA ASN A 341 7.38 0.82 -22.34
C ASN A 341 7.34 2.25 -21.80
N THR A 342 6.82 3.18 -22.61
CA THR A 342 6.74 4.60 -22.26
C THR A 342 5.29 5.08 -22.32
N SER A 343 4.89 5.87 -21.33
CA SER A 343 3.62 6.57 -21.28
C SER A 343 3.84 7.99 -20.75
N PRO A 344 3.61 9.03 -21.57
CA PRO A 344 3.61 10.41 -21.12
C PRO A 344 2.63 10.67 -19.97
N THR A 345 1.43 10.07 -20.02
CA THR A 345 0.42 10.21 -18.97
C THR A 345 0.92 9.65 -17.63
N TRP A 346 1.48 8.43 -17.65
CA TRP A 346 2.06 7.84 -16.43
C TRP A 346 3.22 8.67 -15.91
N SER A 347 4.11 9.14 -16.78
CA SER A 347 5.30 9.91 -16.41
C SER A 347 4.94 11.25 -15.75
N GLU A 348 3.94 11.94 -16.28
CA GLU A 348 3.44 13.19 -15.72
C GLU A 348 2.74 12.96 -14.37
N THR A 349 1.88 11.94 -14.27
CA THR A 349 1.28 11.57 -12.98
C THR A 349 2.34 11.17 -11.95
N TYR A 350 3.34 10.38 -12.35
CA TYR A 350 4.45 9.97 -11.49
C TYR A 350 5.21 11.20 -10.97
N LYS A 351 5.54 12.16 -11.84
CA LYS A 351 6.17 13.43 -11.45
C LYS A 351 5.31 14.24 -10.48
N ASN A 352 4.03 14.45 -10.80
CA ASN A 352 3.09 15.22 -9.98
C ASN A 352 2.90 14.59 -8.58
N ARG A 353 2.80 13.26 -8.52
CA ARG A 353 2.78 12.53 -7.26
C ARG A 353 4.08 12.71 -6.48
N ASN A 354 5.24 12.60 -7.13
CA ASN A 354 6.52 12.71 -6.43
C ASN A 354 6.77 14.11 -5.87
N HIS A 355 6.14 15.14 -6.43
CA HIS A 355 6.14 16.49 -5.88
C HIS A 355 5.10 16.67 -4.75
N MET A 356 4.33 15.62 -4.44
CA MET A 356 3.32 15.56 -3.39
C MET A 356 2.28 16.67 -3.48
N LEU A 357 1.96 17.11 -4.71
CA LEU A 357 1.03 18.21 -4.97
C LEU A 357 -0.42 17.91 -4.55
N PHE A 358 -0.72 16.68 -4.10
CA PHE A 358 -2.07 16.24 -3.76
C PHE A 358 -2.11 15.24 -2.59
N LEU A 359 -1.52 15.57 -1.43
CA LEU A 359 -1.57 14.72 -0.21
C LEU A 359 -3.00 14.30 0.18
N ASP A 360 -3.93 15.24 0.13
CA ASP A 360 -5.36 15.06 0.39
C ASP A 360 -6.00 14.05 -0.57
N THR A 361 -5.56 14.05 -1.82
CA THR A 361 -6.04 13.18 -2.89
C THR A 361 -5.41 11.81 -2.78
N PHE A 362 -4.08 11.74 -2.68
CA PHE A 362 -3.33 10.48 -2.67
C PHE A 362 -3.39 9.76 -1.32
N GLY A 363 -3.63 10.43 -0.20
CA GLY A 363 -3.54 9.82 1.15
C GLY A 363 -2.23 9.09 1.39
N GLY A 364 -1.13 9.56 0.79
CA GLY A 364 0.18 8.89 0.85
C GLY A 364 0.33 7.61 0.01
N VAL A 365 -0.66 7.25 -0.81
CA VAL A 365 -0.67 6.02 -1.61
C VAL A 365 0.38 6.03 -2.72
N HIS A 366 0.84 4.83 -3.07
CA HIS A 366 1.88 4.61 -4.07
C HIS A 366 1.36 4.60 -5.50
N MET A 367 2.13 5.19 -6.43
CA MET A 367 1.84 5.13 -7.87
C MET A 367 1.98 3.68 -8.31
N PRO A 368 0.93 3.08 -8.88
CA PRO A 368 1.05 1.79 -9.51
C PRO A 368 2.11 1.80 -10.61
N TYR A 369 2.75 0.66 -10.84
CA TYR A 369 3.66 0.47 -11.94
C TYR A 369 2.96 0.75 -13.29
N LYS A 370 3.68 1.20 -14.31
CA LYS A 370 3.06 1.56 -15.61
C LYS A 370 2.53 0.35 -16.39
N ASN A 371 3.12 -0.83 -16.16
CA ASN A 371 2.77 -2.06 -16.87
C ASN A 371 2.03 -3.03 -15.96
N CYS A 372 1.34 -3.99 -16.58
CA CYS A 372 0.54 -5.00 -15.90
C CYS A 372 1.41 -5.92 -15.05
N ARG A 373 2.59 -6.30 -15.56
CA ARG A 373 3.57 -7.10 -14.82
C ARG A 373 4.61 -6.21 -14.16
N GLN A 374 4.63 -6.24 -12.83
CA GLN A 374 5.77 -5.76 -12.03
C GLN A 374 6.76 -6.88 -11.67
N SER A 375 6.56 -8.08 -12.21
CA SER A 375 7.41 -9.25 -11.98
C SER A 375 8.47 -9.40 -13.06
N ASP A 376 9.69 -9.76 -12.65
CA ASP A 376 10.76 -10.13 -13.58
C ASP A 376 10.42 -11.49 -14.21
N SER A 377 10.36 -11.56 -15.54
CA SER A 377 9.90 -12.76 -16.26
C SER A 377 10.75 -14.00 -15.97
N THR A 378 12.07 -13.85 -15.83
CA THR A 378 12.98 -14.97 -15.56
C THR A 378 12.82 -15.46 -14.12
N LYS A 379 12.72 -14.52 -13.17
CA LYS A 379 12.49 -14.86 -11.75
C LYS A 379 11.10 -15.47 -11.54
N LEU A 380 10.09 -14.95 -12.23
CA LEU A 380 8.71 -15.45 -12.23
C LEU A 380 8.65 -16.91 -12.68
N GLU A 381 9.26 -17.22 -13.84
CA GLU A 381 9.28 -18.60 -14.34
C GLU A 381 10.04 -19.55 -13.41
N SER A 382 11.20 -19.11 -12.90
CA SER A 382 11.98 -19.90 -11.94
C SER A 382 11.18 -20.21 -10.67
N TYR A 383 10.48 -19.22 -10.12
CA TYR A 383 9.66 -19.38 -8.93
C TYR A 383 8.46 -20.30 -9.19
N GLN A 384 7.74 -20.10 -10.31
CA GLN A 384 6.64 -20.96 -10.73
C GLN A 384 7.07 -22.43 -10.76
N ASN A 385 8.21 -22.74 -11.38
CA ASN A 385 8.72 -24.11 -11.46
C ASN A 385 9.04 -24.71 -10.08
N LYS A 386 9.64 -23.91 -9.18
CA LYS A 386 9.89 -24.34 -7.79
C LYS A 386 8.60 -24.62 -7.02
N MET A 387 7.63 -23.71 -7.12
CA MET A 387 6.34 -23.83 -6.45
C MET A 387 5.58 -25.07 -6.94
N ILE A 388 5.52 -25.30 -8.25
CA ILE A 388 4.92 -26.50 -8.86
C ILE A 388 5.59 -27.76 -8.32
N ASN A 389 6.93 -27.81 -8.29
CA ASN A 389 7.66 -28.98 -7.79
C ASN A 389 7.38 -29.26 -6.30
N ILE A 390 7.23 -28.22 -5.48
CA ILE A 390 6.90 -28.39 -4.05
C ILE A 390 5.45 -28.86 -3.88
N ILE A 391 4.47 -28.22 -4.55
CA ILE A 391 3.05 -28.60 -4.49
C ILE A 391 2.85 -30.05 -4.93
N GLN A 392 3.54 -30.47 -6.00
CA GLN A 392 3.49 -31.84 -6.51
C GLN A 392 4.35 -32.83 -5.71
N LYS A 393 4.95 -32.41 -4.60
CA LYS A 393 5.81 -33.21 -3.72
C LYS A 393 7.03 -33.82 -4.43
N ARG A 394 7.51 -33.15 -5.47
CA ARG A 394 8.72 -33.51 -6.24
C ARG A 394 9.99 -32.86 -5.67
N SER A 395 9.84 -31.81 -4.86
CA SER A 395 10.94 -31.16 -4.15
C SER A 395 10.58 -30.92 -2.69
N THR A 396 11.58 -31.03 -1.82
CA THR A 396 11.52 -30.65 -0.40
C THR A 396 12.31 -29.38 -0.10
N GLU A 397 12.86 -28.74 -1.13
CA GLU A 397 13.55 -27.45 -1.00
C GLU A 397 12.58 -26.39 -0.46
N ASP A 398 13.16 -25.31 0.07
CA ASP A 398 12.38 -24.14 0.45
C ASP A 398 12.19 -23.20 -0.75
N LEU A 399 11.18 -22.34 -0.67
CA LEU A 399 10.98 -21.25 -1.59
C LEU A 399 11.90 -20.07 -1.22
N PRO A 400 12.36 -19.26 -2.20
CA PRO A 400 12.84 -17.94 -1.87
C PRO A 400 11.67 -17.07 -1.38
N HIS A 401 11.98 -15.99 -0.65
CA HIS A 401 10.98 -15.00 -0.26
C HIS A 401 10.28 -14.45 -1.51
N LEU A 402 8.95 -14.36 -1.50
CA LEU A 402 8.20 -14.19 -2.74
C LEU A 402 8.39 -12.82 -3.40
N SER A 403 8.64 -11.77 -2.60
CA SER A 403 8.96 -10.42 -3.11
C SER A 403 10.15 -10.41 -4.09
N THR A 404 11.01 -11.42 -4.06
CA THR A 404 12.15 -11.58 -5.00
C THR A 404 11.72 -11.83 -6.46
N VAL A 405 10.47 -12.24 -6.70
CA VAL A 405 9.90 -12.40 -8.05
C VAL A 405 9.69 -11.05 -8.74
N ASN A 406 9.53 -9.99 -7.96
CA ASN A 406 9.29 -8.66 -8.49
C ASN A 406 10.56 -8.02 -9.06
N LEU A 407 10.37 -7.05 -9.95
CA LEU A 407 11.43 -6.16 -10.41
C LEU A 407 12.03 -5.42 -9.19
N SER A 408 13.36 -5.46 -9.08
CA SER A 408 14.04 -5.19 -7.80
C SER A 408 15.32 -4.34 -7.91
N SER A 409 15.71 -3.89 -9.11
CA SER A 409 16.80 -2.90 -9.18
C SER A 409 16.30 -1.55 -8.65
N GLU A 410 17.22 -0.64 -8.33
CA GLU A 410 16.82 0.70 -7.85
C GLU A 410 15.84 1.38 -8.80
N ASP A 411 16.11 1.39 -10.11
CA ASP A 411 15.21 2.01 -11.09
C ASP A 411 13.82 1.38 -11.09
N ASP A 412 13.72 0.05 -10.93
CA ASP A 412 12.44 -0.62 -10.80
C ASP A 412 11.70 -0.21 -9.54
N LEU A 413 12.41 -0.15 -8.41
CA LEU A 413 11.82 0.25 -7.14
C LEU A 413 11.32 1.69 -7.20
N ARG A 414 12.02 2.59 -7.93
CA ARG A 414 11.56 3.96 -8.19
C ARG A 414 10.27 3.96 -9.01
N GLU A 415 10.23 3.26 -10.14
CA GLU A 415 9.03 3.18 -10.99
C GLU A 415 7.85 2.49 -10.29
N ARG A 416 8.09 1.52 -9.41
CA ARG A 416 7.06 0.89 -8.56
C ARG A 416 6.65 1.78 -7.37
N GLY A 417 7.23 2.97 -7.26
CA GLY A 417 6.97 3.92 -6.20
C GLY A 417 7.53 3.51 -4.84
N LEU A 418 8.35 2.46 -4.74
CA LEU A 418 8.99 1.98 -3.52
C LEU A 418 10.28 2.75 -3.17
N MET A 419 10.76 3.60 -4.07
CA MET A 419 11.85 4.56 -3.83
C MET A 419 11.41 5.97 -4.27
N ALA A 420 12.13 7.00 -3.80
CA ALA A 420 12.00 8.35 -4.36
C ALA A 420 12.59 8.41 -5.78
N PRO A 421 12.33 9.41 -6.64
CA PRO A 421 13.08 9.55 -7.89
C PRO A 421 14.56 9.87 -7.66
N LYS A 422 15.40 9.64 -8.69
CA LYS A 422 16.81 10.02 -8.67
C LYS A 422 16.95 11.54 -8.52
N ASP A 423 18.06 11.96 -7.94
CA ASP A 423 18.51 13.36 -7.85
C ASP A 423 17.56 14.31 -7.12
N PHE A 424 16.63 13.77 -6.31
CA PHE A 424 15.81 14.59 -5.44
C PHE A 424 16.69 15.31 -4.41
N SER A 425 16.46 16.62 -4.25
CA SER A 425 17.06 17.40 -3.16
C SER A 425 16.57 16.89 -1.81
N GLY A 426 17.28 17.22 -0.72
CA GLY A 426 16.87 16.79 0.64
C GLY A 426 15.42 17.18 0.99
N ASN A 427 14.94 18.36 0.60
CA ASN A 427 13.53 18.74 0.80
C ASN A 427 12.57 17.87 -0.03
N ALA A 428 12.88 17.62 -1.30
CA ALA A 428 12.05 16.78 -2.16
C ALA A 428 12.01 15.32 -1.67
N LEU A 429 13.16 14.78 -1.24
CA LEU A 429 13.26 13.48 -0.58
C LEU A 429 12.40 13.43 0.68
N LEU A 430 12.46 14.48 1.53
CA LEU A 430 11.72 14.50 2.80
C LEU A 430 10.22 14.46 2.54
N ARG A 431 9.74 15.30 1.64
CA ARG A 431 8.33 15.34 1.24
C ARG A 431 7.89 13.99 0.69
N ARG A 432 8.72 13.36 -0.15
CA ARG A 432 8.39 12.08 -0.79
C ARG A 432 8.38 10.89 0.18
N ALA A 433 9.30 10.85 1.12
CA ALA A 433 9.51 9.71 2.02
C ALA A 433 8.69 9.81 3.31
N CYS A 434 8.47 11.03 3.83
CA CYS A 434 7.97 11.21 5.19
C CYS A 434 6.56 11.83 5.26
N MET A 435 6.18 12.68 4.30
CA MET A 435 4.99 13.53 4.44
C MET A 435 3.66 12.76 4.39
N ALA A 436 3.64 11.58 3.75
CA ALA A 436 2.51 10.66 3.87
C ALA A 436 2.19 10.32 5.34
N CYS A 437 3.21 10.33 6.19
CA CYS A 437 3.14 9.90 7.58
C CYS A 437 3.38 10.99 8.62
N HIS A 438 3.83 12.16 8.20
CA HIS A 438 4.28 13.27 9.04
C HIS A 438 3.79 14.58 8.42
N ASN A 439 2.51 14.89 8.63
CA ASN A 439 1.86 16.08 8.07
C ASN A 439 0.95 16.75 9.11
N SER A 440 0.44 17.93 8.76
CA SER A 440 -0.34 18.75 9.69
C SER A 440 -1.74 18.20 9.99
N ASN A 441 -2.24 17.25 9.20
CA ASN A 441 -3.60 16.71 9.37
C ASN A 441 -3.65 15.56 10.38
N LEU A 442 -2.52 15.06 10.87
CA LEU A 442 -2.52 13.96 11.83
C LEU A 442 -3.13 14.37 13.18
N ASP A 443 -3.54 13.39 13.98
CA ASP A 443 -3.85 13.60 15.39
C ASP A 443 -2.60 14.12 16.13
N GLN A 444 -2.60 15.41 16.44
CA GLN A 444 -1.49 16.11 17.08
C GLN A 444 -1.31 15.72 18.56
N THR A 445 -2.22 14.92 19.14
CA THR A 445 -2.02 14.35 20.48
C THR A 445 -1.06 13.16 20.48
N LEU A 446 -0.71 12.63 19.29
CA LEU A 446 0.14 11.47 19.14
C LEU A 446 1.61 11.85 19.00
N THR A 447 2.49 11.09 19.63
CA THR A 447 3.94 11.37 19.64
C THR A 447 4.57 11.40 18.24
N ARG A 448 4.05 10.62 17.29
CA ARG A 448 4.56 10.63 15.90
C ARG A 448 4.24 11.92 15.14
N ALA A 449 3.18 12.64 15.53
CA ALA A 449 2.78 13.91 14.92
C ALA A 449 3.71 15.07 15.33
N ASN A 450 4.55 14.87 16.36
CA ASN A 450 5.58 15.84 16.77
C ASN A 450 6.61 16.13 15.68
N PHE A 451 6.74 15.25 14.68
CA PHE A 451 7.52 15.54 13.49
C PHE A 451 6.59 15.89 12.33
N ASN A 452 6.71 17.10 11.80
CA ASN A 452 5.94 17.60 10.67
C ASN A 452 6.87 17.80 9.46
N ALA A 453 6.74 16.93 8.45
CA ALA A 453 7.54 16.96 7.22
C ALA A 453 6.99 17.92 6.16
N GLU A 454 5.79 18.46 6.35
CA GLU A 454 5.18 19.47 5.47
C GLU A 454 5.72 20.86 5.79
N ASP A 455 5.83 21.18 7.08
CA ASP A 455 6.27 22.45 7.61
C ASP A 455 7.31 22.22 8.71
N LEU A 456 8.59 22.33 8.32
CA LEU A 456 9.69 22.05 9.22
C LEU A 456 9.84 23.08 10.35
N GLU A 457 9.30 24.30 10.18
CA GLU A 457 9.41 25.36 11.18
C GLU A 457 8.56 25.08 12.43
N LYS A 458 7.55 24.22 12.30
CA LYS A 458 6.75 23.72 13.43
C LYS A 458 7.48 22.71 14.31
N ASN A 459 8.66 22.25 13.92
CA ASN A 459 9.39 21.24 14.67
C ASN A 459 10.30 21.87 15.73
N SER A 460 10.42 21.21 16.88
CA SER A 460 11.45 21.53 17.85
C SER A 460 12.82 21.01 17.40
N LEU A 461 13.90 21.60 17.93
CA LEU A 461 15.27 21.10 17.71
C LEU A 461 15.40 19.61 18.10
N LEU A 462 14.73 19.19 19.17
CA LEU A 462 14.69 17.79 19.61
C LEU A 462 14.03 16.87 18.57
N SER A 463 12.91 17.31 17.98
CA SER A 463 12.20 16.57 16.94
C SER A 463 13.07 16.38 15.69
N ILE A 464 13.76 17.45 15.24
CA ILE A 464 14.72 17.38 14.13
C ILE A 464 15.87 16.42 14.44
N ALA A 465 16.47 16.50 15.63
CA ALA A 465 17.56 15.62 16.03
C ALA A 465 17.12 14.14 16.09
N GLN A 466 15.90 13.88 16.58
CA GLN A 466 15.33 12.54 16.60
C GLN A 466 15.09 12.00 15.19
N ALA A 467 14.61 12.82 14.25
CA ALA A 467 14.45 12.42 12.85
C ALA A 467 15.80 12.08 12.20
N ILE A 468 16.83 12.90 12.41
CA ILE A 468 18.20 12.64 11.93
C ILE A 468 18.72 11.31 12.50
N ARG A 469 18.58 11.11 13.81
CA ARG A 469 19.01 9.86 14.45
C ARG A 469 18.34 8.64 13.81
N ARG A 470 17.03 8.72 13.55
CA ARG A 470 16.26 7.64 12.92
C ARG A 470 16.68 7.36 11.49
N LEU A 471 17.05 8.38 10.72
CA LEU A 471 17.59 8.21 9.36
C LEU A 471 18.97 7.52 9.34
N GLN A 472 19.75 7.64 10.42
CA GLN A 472 21.09 7.07 10.54
C GLN A 472 21.10 5.66 11.14
N MET A 473 19.94 5.13 11.50
CA MET A 473 19.84 3.77 12.02
C MET A 473 20.17 2.73 10.95
N LYS A 474 20.50 1.52 11.40
CA LYS A 474 20.76 0.40 10.49
C LYS A 474 19.49 0.04 9.73
N SER A 475 19.69 -0.57 8.55
CA SER A 475 18.61 -0.99 7.68
C SER A 475 17.66 -2.00 8.34
N ASP A 476 18.16 -2.83 9.25
CA ASP A 476 17.40 -3.79 10.06
C ASP A 476 16.84 -3.20 11.38
N ASP A 477 17.09 -1.92 11.65
CA ASP A 477 16.45 -1.18 12.72
C ASP A 477 15.03 -0.75 12.31
N LEU A 478 14.23 -0.46 13.31
CA LEU A 478 12.76 -0.37 13.29
C LEU A 478 12.27 1.02 13.56
N GLN A 479 13.09 1.69 14.35
CA GLN A 479 13.00 3.11 14.49
C GLN A 479 13.63 3.76 13.26
N LEU A 480 14.25 3.00 12.34
CA LEU A 480 14.60 3.48 11.01
C LEU A 480 13.37 4.09 10.36
N MET A 481 13.52 5.34 9.95
CA MET A 481 12.49 6.06 9.21
C MET A 481 13.08 6.52 7.87
N PRO A 482 12.34 6.36 6.75
CA PRO A 482 11.09 5.61 6.64
C PRO A 482 11.30 4.11 6.90
N PRO A 483 10.29 3.37 7.39
CA PRO A 483 10.43 1.93 7.57
C PRO A 483 10.57 1.25 6.20
N GLN A 484 11.33 0.15 6.13
CA GLN A 484 11.73 -0.46 4.86
C GLN A 484 10.58 -0.97 4.00
N ASN A 485 9.46 -1.36 4.61
CA ASN A 485 8.26 -1.77 3.88
C ASN A 485 7.53 -0.59 3.23
N TYR A 486 7.95 0.66 3.51
CA TYR A 486 7.33 1.86 2.98
C TYR A 486 8.07 2.47 1.80
N ILE A 487 9.22 3.08 2.07
CA ILE A 487 10.09 3.71 1.07
C ILE A 487 11.52 3.26 1.37
N HIS A 488 12.18 2.73 0.35
CA HIS A 488 13.61 2.47 0.40
C HIS A 488 14.37 3.76 0.04
N LEU A 489 15.42 4.03 0.81
CA LEU A 489 16.37 5.11 0.56
C LEU A 489 17.76 4.52 0.42
N THR A 490 18.55 4.99 -0.54
CA THR A 490 19.98 4.66 -0.62
C THR A 490 20.76 5.36 0.50
N ASP A 491 22.01 4.95 0.72
CA ASP A 491 22.90 5.65 1.68
C ASP A 491 23.10 7.12 1.31
N GLN A 492 23.23 7.41 0.01
CA GLN A 492 23.36 8.77 -0.49
C GLN A 492 22.10 9.61 -0.24
N GLU A 493 20.91 9.04 -0.47
CA GLU A 493 19.65 9.74 -0.21
C GLU A 493 19.43 10.00 1.29
N ARG A 494 19.78 9.03 2.15
CA ARG A 494 19.81 9.23 3.60
C ARG A 494 20.76 10.37 3.97
N HIS A 495 21.94 10.42 3.36
CA HIS A 495 22.91 11.48 3.62
C HIS A 495 22.37 12.87 3.23
N GLU A 496 21.79 13.01 2.04
CA GLU A 496 21.20 14.28 1.59
C GLU A 496 20.04 14.74 2.49
N LEU A 497 19.22 13.81 2.97
CA LEU A 497 18.17 14.10 3.96
C LEU A 497 18.73 14.58 5.29
N VAL A 498 19.73 13.89 5.82
CA VAL A 498 20.39 14.26 7.09
C VAL A 498 21.05 15.63 6.96
N LYS A 499 21.72 15.91 5.83
CA LYS A 499 22.32 17.21 5.54
C LYS A 499 21.25 18.32 5.56
N TYR A 500 20.15 18.12 4.84
CA TYR A 500 19.04 19.07 4.79
C TYR A 500 18.42 19.33 6.18
N LEU A 501 18.14 18.28 6.95
CA LEU A 501 17.60 18.42 8.31
C LEU A 501 18.57 19.13 9.27
N ASN A 502 19.89 18.93 9.11
CA ASN A 502 20.89 19.66 9.88
C ASN A 502 20.89 21.16 9.56
N GLU A 503 20.73 21.55 8.29
CA GLU A 503 20.60 22.96 7.89
C GLU A 503 19.37 23.61 8.51
N VAL A 504 18.24 22.90 8.50
CA VAL A 504 17.00 23.34 9.15
C VAL A 504 17.19 23.47 10.66
N GLY A 505 17.82 22.50 11.32
CA GLY A 505 18.12 22.57 12.76
C GLY A 505 18.99 23.79 13.11
N LYS A 506 20.00 24.10 12.30
CA LYS A 506 20.84 25.31 12.47
C LYS A 506 20.05 26.60 12.29
N LYS A 507 19.08 26.64 11.37
CA LYS A 507 18.18 27.79 11.20
C LYS A 507 17.34 28.00 12.46
N LEU A 508 16.65 26.96 12.91
CA LEU A 508 15.82 26.98 14.12
C LEU A 508 16.61 27.38 15.38
N GLN A 509 17.87 26.94 15.49
CA GLN A 509 18.73 27.31 16.62
C GLN A 509 19.10 28.80 16.63
N LYS A 510 19.16 29.47 15.48
CA LYS A 510 19.46 30.92 15.42
C LYS A 510 18.24 31.79 15.72
N GLU A 511 17.04 31.23 15.56
CA GLU A 511 15.77 31.94 15.75
C GLU A 511 15.26 31.86 17.19
N ASN A 512 15.77 30.91 17.99
CA ASN A 512 15.55 30.77 19.44
C ASN A 512 16.72 31.36 20.22
#